data_AF-A0A1Y4THU6-F1
#
_entry.id   AF-A0A1Y4THU6-F1
#
_cell.length_a   1.000
_cell.length_b   1.000
_cell.length_c   1.000
_cell.angle_alpha   90.00
_cell.angle_beta   90.00
_cell.angle_gamma   90.00
#
_symmetry.space_group_name_H-M   'P 1'
#
loop_
_entity.id
_entity.type
_entity.pdbx_description
1 polymer ?
#
loop_
_entity_poly.entity_id
_entity_poly.type
_entity_poly.pdbx_seq_one_letter_code
_entity_poly.pdbx_strand_id
1 'polypeptide(L)'
;MEEMHYSQESQREEVPVPDFKDNITRKLLLQFLCDLCTWAQATPVTSVGIKKDAHSLYILFRNFAFSEQDFWQTFGGYLIALRPKWKIGIFGTELSSQETVALLLNQQNGKFYAVQKTISGCYADSIRSLCLRIECANTEDAAMVNLLCQHMD
;
A
#
# COMPACT_ATOMS: atom_id res chain seq x y z
N MET A 1 20.08 -8.94 -18.19
CA MET A 1 19.02 -7.96 -17.89
C MET A 1 19.44 -7.35 -16.57
N GLU A 2 19.86 -6.09 -16.62
CA GLU A 2 20.46 -5.36 -15.50
C GLU A 2 19.52 -5.33 -14.31
N GLU A 3 20.06 -5.59 -13.12
CA GLU A 3 19.37 -5.41 -11.85
C GLU A 3 19.00 -3.93 -11.71
N MET A 4 17.73 -3.59 -11.97
CA MET A 4 17.19 -2.29 -11.58
C MET A 4 17.37 -2.16 -10.07
N HIS A 5 18.17 -1.17 -9.66
CA HIS A 5 18.57 -0.83 -8.29
C HIS A 5 17.80 -1.58 -7.19
N TYR A 6 18.50 -2.49 -6.50
CA TYR A 6 17.95 -3.20 -5.36
C TYR A 6 17.54 -2.18 -4.28
N SER A 7 16.24 -2.04 -4.05
CA SER A 7 15.75 -1.29 -2.89
C SER A 7 16.22 -2.01 -1.62
N GLN A 8 16.84 -1.28 -0.70
CA GLN A 8 17.37 -1.80 0.55
C GLN A 8 16.36 -1.57 1.68
N GLU A 9 16.31 -2.48 2.66
CA GLU A 9 15.49 -2.28 3.87
C GLU A 9 16.12 -1.15 4.69
N SER A 10 15.36 -0.07 4.90
CA SER A 10 15.77 1.08 5.71
C SER A 10 15.23 1.01 7.13
N GLN A 11 14.06 0.41 7.31
CA GLN A 11 13.44 0.22 8.62
C GLN A 11 12.53 -1.00 8.64
N ARG A 12 12.37 -1.56 9.85
CA ARG A 12 11.40 -2.59 10.17
C ARG A 12 10.84 -2.40 11.57
N GLU A 13 9.52 -2.40 11.68
CA GLU A 13 8.82 -2.31 12.96
C GLU A 13 7.72 -3.37 13.05
N GLU A 14 7.53 -3.93 14.24
CA GLU A 14 6.43 -4.86 14.49
C GLU A 14 5.11 -4.08 14.56
N VAL A 15 4.12 -4.48 13.78
CA VAL A 15 2.79 -3.87 13.78
C VAL A 15 1.89 -4.72 14.66
N PRO A 16 1.22 -4.13 15.68
CA PRO A 16 0.30 -4.88 16.51
C PRO A 16 -0.84 -5.44 15.66
N VAL A 17 -1.14 -6.72 15.86
CA VAL A 17 -2.26 -7.37 15.19
C VAL A 17 -3.55 -6.74 15.72
N PRO A 18 -4.40 -6.16 14.86
CA PRO A 18 -5.66 -5.63 15.32
C PRO A 18 -6.58 -6.78 15.77
N ASP A 19 -7.45 -6.52 16.75
CA ASP A 19 -8.55 -7.44 17.10
C ASP A 19 -9.65 -7.36 16.03
N PHE A 20 -9.33 -7.76 14.80
CA PHE A 20 -10.28 -7.84 13.70
C PHE A 20 -11.04 -9.16 13.77
N LYS A 21 -12.33 -9.10 14.13
CA LYS A 21 -13.23 -10.26 14.21
C LYS A 21 -14.04 -10.49 12.93
N ASP A 22 -13.94 -9.59 11.97
CA ASP A 22 -14.71 -9.64 10.74
C ASP A 22 -14.00 -10.48 9.67
N ASN A 23 -14.80 -11.24 8.92
CA ASN A 23 -14.32 -11.95 7.75
C ASN A 23 -13.78 -10.96 6.71
N ILE A 24 -12.72 -11.35 6.02
CA ILE A 24 -12.12 -10.57 4.93
C ILE A 24 -13.14 -10.45 3.80
N THR A 25 -13.67 -9.24 3.62
CA THR A 25 -14.72 -8.96 2.64
C THR A 25 -14.33 -7.84 1.70
N ARG A 26 -15.00 -7.79 0.55
CA ARG A 26 -14.95 -6.66 -0.39
C ARG A 26 -15.32 -5.33 0.29
N LYS A 27 -16.24 -5.39 1.27
CA LYS A 27 -16.63 -4.24 2.09
C LYS A 27 -15.45 -3.68 2.90
N LEU A 28 -14.61 -4.56 3.46
CA LEU A 28 -13.41 -4.13 4.19
C LEU A 28 -12.41 -3.42 3.26
N LEU A 29 -12.20 -3.93 2.05
CA LEU A 29 -11.35 -3.28 1.06
C LEU A 29 -11.91 -1.91 0.67
N LEU A 30 -13.22 -1.82 0.40
CA LEU A 30 -13.86 -0.55 0.08
C LEU A 30 -13.73 0.45 1.23
N GLN A 31 -13.94 0.02 2.48
CA GLN A 31 -13.77 0.88 3.66
C GLN A 31 -12.35 1.42 3.77
N PHE A 32 -11.34 0.54 3.63
CA PHE A 32 -9.93 0.96 3.61
C PHE A 32 -9.67 2.03 2.55
N LEU A 33 -10.20 1.84 1.34
CA LEU A 33 -10.02 2.79 0.24
C LEU A 33 -10.73 4.13 0.49
N CYS A 34 -11.96 4.12 1.00
CA CYS A 34 -12.70 5.34 1.36
C CYS A 34 -12.03 6.11 2.50
N ASP A 35 -11.55 5.40 3.54
CA ASP A 35 -10.81 6.00 4.65
C ASP A 35 -9.51 6.64 4.15
N LEU A 36 -8.82 5.98 3.21
CA LEU A 36 -7.62 6.53 2.59
C LEU A 36 -7.92 7.78 1.75
N CYS A 37 -9.01 7.80 0.99
CA CYS A 37 -9.45 9.00 0.26
C CYS A 37 -9.74 10.17 1.21
N THR A 38 -10.44 9.88 2.32
CA THR A 38 -10.76 10.87 3.35
C THR A 38 -9.50 11.42 4.02
N TRP A 39 -8.56 10.53 4.36
CA TRP A 39 -7.30 10.89 5.00
C TRP A 39 -6.39 11.70 4.07
N ALA A 40 -6.26 11.28 2.80
CA ALA A 40 -5.45 11.97 1.80
C ALA A 40 -6.08 13.29 1.32
N GLN A 41 -7.39 13.48 1.54
CA GLN A 41 -8.20 14.60 1.04
C GLN A 41 -8.00 14.82 -0.48
N ALA A 42 -7.85 13.73 -1.22
CA ALA A 42 -7.49 13.75 -2.64
C ALA A 42 -8.30 12.71 -3.41
N THR A 43 -8.76 13.09 -4.60
CA THR A 43 -9.37 12.17 -5.55
C THR A 43 -8.26 11.32 -6.19
N PRO A 44 -8.28 10.00 -6.03
CA PRO A 44 -7.25 9.14 -6.62
C PRO A 44 -7.45 8.95 -8.13
N VAL A 45 -6.36 8.61 -8.80
CA VAL A 45 -6.38 8.11 -10.17
C VAL A 45 -6.09 6.62 -10.16
N THR A 46 -6.99 5.84 -10.76
CA THR A 46 -6.88 4.37 -10.82
C THR A 46 -6.32 3.93 -12.17
N SER A 47 -5.45 2.93 -12.16
CA SER A 47 -4.92 2.30 -13.37
C SER A 47 -4.76 0.80 -13.17
N VAL A 48 -4.99 0.02 -14.22
CA VAL A 48 -4.72 -1.42 -14.23
C VAL A 48 -3.28 -1.65 -14.71
N GLY A 49 -2.59 -2.61 -14.10
CA GLY A 49 -1.25 -2.99 -14.51
C GLY A 49 -1.19 -3.55 -15.92
N ILE A 50 -0.01 -3.44 -16.53
CA ILE A 50 0.24 -3.92 -17.90
C ILE A 50 1.12 -5.16 -17.90
N LYS A 51 0.91 -6.05 -18.87
CA LYS A 51 1.75 -7.23 -19.12
C LYS A 51 1.95 -8.12 -17.87
N LYS A 52 3.13 -8.07 -17.25
CA LYS A 52 3.52 -8.93 -16.12
C LYS A 52 2.76 -8.60 -14.83
N ASP A 53 2.18 -7.41 -14.74
CA ASP A 53 1.38 -6.95 -13.60
C ASP A 53 -0.12 -6.87 -13.93
N ALA A 54 -0.61 -7.65 -14.90
CA ALA A 54 -1.99 -7.57 -15.39
C ALA A 54 -3.07 -7.84 -14.32
N HIS A 55 -2.70 -8.41 -13.18
CA HIS A 55 -3.60 -8.64 -12.03
C HIS A 55 -3.40 -7.63 -10.91
N SER A 56 -2.58 -6.59 -11.12
CA SER A 56 -2.36 -5.52 -10.15
C SER A 56 -3.18 -4.29 -10.51
N LEU A 57 -3.69 -3.62 -9.49
CA LEU A 57 -4.27 -2.28 -9.61
C LEU A 57 -3.38 -1.26 -8.93
N TYR A 58 -3.33 -0.08 -9.53
CA TYR A 58 -2.59 1.06 -9.04
C TYR A 58 -3.56 2.19 -8.73
N ILE A 59 -3.49 2.74 -7.52
CA ILE A 59 -4.33 3.85 -7.08
C ILE A 59 -3.41 4.97 -6.63
N LEU A 60 -3.40 6.06 -7.38
CA LEU A 60 -2.48 7.17 -7.19
C LEU A 60 -3.18 8.38 -6.59
N PHE A 61 -2.78 8.73 -5.37
CA PHE A 61 -3.13 9.95 -4.67
C PHE A 61 -2.00 10.97 -4.86
N ARG A 62 -2.31 12.05 -5.57
CA ARG A 62 -1.35 13.13 -5.86
C ARG A 62 -1.44 14.23 -4.82
N ASN A 63 -0.37 15.01 -4.70
CA ASN A 63 -0.35 16.31 -4.00
C ASN A 63 -0.65 16.28 -2.49
N PHE A 64 -0.26 15.22 -1.80
CA PHE A 64 -0.21 15.21 -0.34
C PHE A 64 1.10 14.57 0.15
N ALA A 65 1.41 14.81 1.42
CA ALA A 65 2.55 14.22 2.10
C ALA A 65 2.08 13.64 3.44
N PHE A 66 2.76 12.60 3.90
CA PHE A 66 2.43 11.89 5.12
C PHE A 66 3.69 11.33 5.77
N SER A 67 3.63 11.07 7.08
CA SER A 67 4.69 10.33 7.77
C SER A 67 4.46 8.82 7.67
N GLU A 68 5.53 8.02 7.62
CA GLU A 68 5.39 6.56 7.69
C GLU A 68 4.62 6.13 8.95
N GLN A 69 4.93 6.75 10.10
CA GLN A 69 4.33 6.40 11.38
C GLN A 69 2.82 6.62 11.37
N ASP A 70 2.34 7.78 10.92
CA ASP A 70 0.91 8.09 10.86
C ASP A 70 0.19 7.11 9.92
N PHE A 71 0.82 6.75 8.80
CA PHE A 71 0.25 5.77 7.87
C PHE A 71 0.07 4.40 8.53
N TRP A 72 1.10 3.86 9.20
CA TRP A 72 0.97 2.54 9.83
C TRP A 72 0.03 2.52 11.02
N GLN A 73 -0.01 3.60 11.81
CA GLN A 73 -0.96 3.72 12.92
C GLN A 73 -2.40 3.75 12.41
N THR A 74 -2.65 4.44 11.29
CA THR A 74 -4.00 4.59 10.72
C THR A 74 -4.43 3.35 9.93
N PHE A 75 -3.55 2.78 9.12
CA PHE A 75 -3.91 1.77 8.11
C PHE A 75 -3.26 0.40 8.31
N GLY A 76 -2.28 0.25 9.21
CA GLY A 76 -1.59 -1.02 9.43
C GLY A 76 -2.54 -2.18 9.74
N GLY A 77 -3.59 -1.91 10.53
CA GLY A 77 -4.63 -2.89 10.83
C GLY A 77 -5.41 -3.37 9.59
N TYR A 78 -5.78 -2.44 8.70
CA TYR A 78 -6.42 -2.79 7.43
C TYR A 78 -5.51 -3.68 6.57
N LEU A 79 -4.23 -3.33 6.46
CA LEU A 79 -3.28 -4.07 5.63
C LEU A 79 -3.07 -5.50 6.16
N ILE A 80 -3.04 -5.68 7.48
CA ILE A 80 -2.98 -7.01 8.11
C ILE A 80 -4.23 -7.81 7.77
N ALA A 81 -5.41 -7.22 7.95
CA ALA A 81 -6.69 -7.90 7.71
C ALA A 81 -6.90 -8.27 6.23
N LEU A 82 -6.47 -7.42 5.29
CA LEU A 82 -6.64 -7.63 3.85
C LEU A 82 -5.59 -8.59 3.25
N ARG A 83 -4.43 -8.75 3.90
CA ARG A 83 -3.28 -9.51 3.39
C ARG A 83 -3.60 -10.91 2.87
N PRO A 84 -4.44 -11.74 3.54
CA PRO A 84 -4.70 -13.10 3.07
C PRO A 84 -5.33 -13.17 1.67
N LYS A 85 -5.93 -12.07 1.21
CA LYS A 85 -6.55 -12.00 -0.12
C LYS A 85 -5.81 -11.06 -1.08
N TRP A 86 -5.37 -9.90 -0.60
CA TRP A 86 -4.72 -8.89 -1.43
C TRP A 86 -3.39 -8.48 -0.82
N LYS A 87 -2.33 -8.55 -1.61
CA LYS A 87 -1.03 -8.02 -1.21
C LYS A 87 -0.96 -6.56 -1.63
N ILE A 88 -0.97 -5.69 -0.63
CA ILE A 88 -0.99 -4.25 -0.82
C ILE A 88 0.40 -3.69 -0.52
N GLY A 89 0.98 -3.00 -1.49
CA GLY A 89 2.21 -2.22 -1.34
C GLY A 89 1.92 -0.75 -1.51
N ILE A 90 2.67 0.09 -0.80
CA ILE A 90 2.52 1.54 -0.85
C ILE A 90 3.84 2.13 -1.33
N PHE A 91 3.76 3.04 -2.29
CA PHE A 91 4.93 3.66 -2.90
C PHE A 91 4.78 5.17 -2.92
N GLY A 92 5.87 5.87 -2.72
CA GLY A 92 5.95 7.32 -2.84
C GLY A 92 7.39 7.75 -3.05
N THR A 93 7.65 9.04 -2.81
CA THR A 93 8.99 9.60 -2.89
C THR A 93 9.33 10.34 -1.61
N GLU A 94 10.53 10.17 -1.07
CA GLU A 94 10.98 11.00 0.05
C GLU A 94 11.08 12.47 -0.40
N LEU A 95 10.68 13.39 0.47
CA LEU A 95 10.46 14.79 0.10
C LEU A 95 11.73 15.50 -0.40
N SER A 96 12.90 15.20 0.18
CA SER A 96 14.15 15.94 -0.05
C SER A 96 14.99 15.35 -1.17
N SER A 97 15.29 14.06 -1.06
CA SER A 97 16.10 13.28 -2.00
C SER A 97 15.31 12.86 -3.24
N GLN A 98 13.98 12.86 -3.16
CA GLN A 98 13.08 12.32 -4.19
C GLN A 98 13.30 10.84 -4.49
N GLU A 99 13.98 10.11 -3.61
CA GLU A 99 14.16 8.68 -3.80
C GLU A 99 12.84 7.94 -3.61
N THR A 100 12.70 6.82 -4.32
CA THR A 100 11.52 5.96 -4.18
C THR A 100 11.51 5.32 -2.80
N VAL A 101 10.38 5.48 -2.10
CA VAL A 101 10.10 4.81 -0.84
C VAL A 101 9.01 3.76 -1.09
N ALA A 102 9.22 2.55 -0.57
CA ALA A 102 8.24 1.49 -0.55
C ALA A 102 7.91 1.11 0.90
N LEU A 103 6.65 1.22 1.28
CA LEU A 103 6.12 0.72 2.55
C LEU A 103 5.40 -0.61 2.28
N LEU A 104 5.89 -1.68 2.90
CA LEU A 104 5.45 -3.05 2.64
C LEU A 104 5.10 -3.73 3.95
N LEU A 105 3.96 -4.43 3.97
CA LEU A 105 3.64 -5.33 5.06
C LEU A 105 4.35 -6.67 4.83
N ASN A 106 5.16 -7.09 5.80
CA ASN A 106 5.79 -8.40 5.83
C ASN A 106 5.18 -9.27 6.94
N GLN A 107 5.18 -10.59 6.77
CA GLN A 107 4.69 -11.53 7.78
C GLN A 107 5.75 -12.61 8.00
N GLN A 108 6.21 -12.76 9.24
CA GLN A 108 7.23 -13.74 9.62
C GLN A 108 6.87 -14.31 11.00
N ASN A 109 6.93 -15.64 11.14
CA ASN A 109 6.68 -16.34 12.41
C ASN A 109 5.36 -15.95 13.10
N GLY A 110 4.29 -15.74 12.34
CA GLY A 110 2.98 -15.34 12.86
C GLY A 110 2.87 -13.86 13.28
N LYS A 111 3.94 -13.08 13.14
CA LYS A 111 3.97 -11.64 13.40
C LYS A 111 3.95 -10.83 12.10
N PHE A 112 3.49 -9.60 12.19
CA PHE A 112 3.43 -8.65 11.09
C PHE A 112 4.42 -7.52 11.30
N TYR A 113 5.05 -7.10 10.21
CA TYR A 113 6.07 -6.06 10.22
C TYR A 113 5.77 -5.02 9.15
N ALA A 114 5.79 -3.76 9.56
CA ALA A 114 5.94 -2.61 8.70
C ALA A 114 7.40 -2.58 8.23
N VAL A 115 7.61 -2.57 6.91
CA VAL A 115 8.95 -2.54 6.32
C VAL A 115 9.03 -1.37 5.37
N GLN A 116 9.97 -0.46 5.63
CA GLN A 116 10.36 0.57 4.68
C GLN A 116 11.54 0.07 3.84
N LYS A 117 11.45 0.29 2.53
CA LYS A 117 12.58 0.14 1.61
C LYS A 117 12.81 1.42 0.82
N THR A 118 14.07 1.79 0.66
CA THR A 118 14.51 2.94 -0.13
C THR A 118 15.66 2.55 -1.05
N ILE A 119 16.08 3.43 -1.95
CA ILE A 119 17.20 3.15 -2.86
C ILE A 119 18.52 3.20 -2.08
N SER A 120 18.63 4.19 -1.20
CA SER A 120 19.81 4.46 -0.36
C SER A 120 19.92 3.52 0.84
N GLY A 121 18.81 2.92 1.30
CA GLY A 121 18.72 2.24 2.59
C GLY A 121 18.58 3.21 3.77
N CYS A 122 18.51 4.52 3.52
CA CYS A 122 18.22 5.51 4.54
C CYS A 122 16.72 5.55 4.83
N TYR A 123 16.39 5.85 6.08
CA TYR A 123 15.01 6.05 6.52
C TYR A 123 14.43 7.36 5.97
N ALA A 124 13.21 7.29 5.47
CA ALA A 124 12.41 8.40 4.97
C ALA A 124 11.17 8.58 5.84
N ASP A 125 11.16 9.60 6.69
CA ASP A 125 9.99 9.88 7.54
C ASP A 125 8.84 10.49 6.72
N SER A 126 9.13 11.56 5.97
CA SER A 126 8.14 12.29 5.17
C SER A 126 8.10 11.80 3.73
N ILE A 127 6.97 11.20 3.35
CA ILE A 127 6.74 10.63 2.02
C ILE A 127 5.73 11.50 1.27
N ARG A 128 6.10 11.88 0.04
CA ARG A 128 5.24 12.63 -0.87
C ARG A 128 4.59 11.70 -1.88
N SER A 129 3.31 11.94 -2.13
CA SER A 129 2.43 11.14 -2.99
C SER A 129 2.29 9.69 -2.53
N LEU A 130 1.14 9.09 -2.83
CA LEU A 130 0.87 7.71 -2.44
C LEU A 130 0.33 6.96 -3.64
N CYS A 131 1.07 5.94 -4.05
CA CYS A 131 0.65 4.96 -5.02
C CYS A 131 0.42 3.64 -4.29
N LEU A 132 -0.84 3.23 -4.16
CA LEU A 132 -1.19 1.87 -3.75
C LEU A 132 -0.98 0.95 -4.93
N ARG A 133 -0.34 -0.19 -4.70
CA ARG A 133 -0.40 -1.36 -5.57
C ARG A 133 -1.18 -2.47 -4.88
N ILE A 134 -2.28 -2.90 -5.46
CA ILE A 134 -3.07 -4.04 -4.98
C ILE A 134 -2.81 -5.21 -5.92
N GLU A 135 -2.01 -6.18 -5.48
CA GLU A 135 -1.78 -7.43 -6.20
C GLU A 135 -2.97 -8.37 -5.94
N CYS A 136 -3.75 -8.68 -6.99
CA CYS A 136 -4.88 -9.59 -6.93
C CYS A 136 -4.49 -10.99 -7.40
N ALA A 137 -5.27 -12.01 -6.99
CA ALA A 137 -4.95 -13.40 -7.30
C ALA A 137 -5.11 -13.75 -8.80
N ASN A 138 -6.05 -13.08 -9.49
CA ASN A 138 -6.36 -13.32 -10.90
C ASN A 138 -7.10 -12.12 -11.52
N THR A 139 -7.39 -12.20 -12.81
CA THR A 139 -8.09 -11.14 -13.58
C THR A 139 -9.50 -10.84 -13.08
N GLU A 140 -10.26 -11.85 -12.65
CA GLU A 140 -11.63 -11.65 -12.16
C GLU A 140 -11.64 -10.86 -10.84
N ASP A 141 -10.72 -11.20 -9.94
CA ASP A 141 -10.55 -10.47 -8.69
C ASP A 141 -10.05 -9.05 -8.95
N ALA A 142 -9.11 -8.86 -9.88
CA ALA A 142 -8.66 -7.53 -10.31
C ALA A 142 -9.81 -6.69 -10.92
N ALA A 143 -10.64 -7.26 -11.77
CA ALA A 143 -11.80 -6.57 -12.35
C ALA A 143 -12.80 -6.15 -11.27
N MET A 144 -13.00 -7.00 -10.25
CA MET A 144 -13.86 -6.69 -9.11
C MET A 144 -13.27 -5.56 -8.25
N VAL A 145 -11.98 -5.58 -7.94
CA VAL A 145 -11.31 -4.48 -7.23
C VAL A 145 -11.40 -3.18 -8.04
N ASN A 146 -11.24 -3.25 -9.36
CA ASN A 146 -11.38 -2.09 -10.25
C ASN A 146 -12.78 -1.48 -10.15
N LEU A 147 -13.81 -2.33 -10.14
CA LEU A 147 -15.20 -1.90 -9.97
C LEU A 147 -15.41 -1.23 -8.60
N LEU A 148 -14.84 -1.76 -7.52
CA LEU A 148 -14.90 -1.11 -6.21
C LEU A 148 -14.26 0.27 -6.23
N CYS A 149 -13.13 0.42 -6.93
CA CYS A 149 -12.43 1.71 -7.02
C CYS A 149 -13.26 2.78 -7.73
N GLN A 150 -14.15 2.40 -8.65
CA GLN A 150 -15.08 3.32 -9.32
C GLN A 150 -16.21 3.83 -8.41
N HIS A 151 -16.38 3.26 -7.22
CA HIS A 151 -17.40 3.64 -6.24
C HIS A 151 -16.79 4.27 -4.98
N MET A 152 -15.56 4.78 -5.08
CA MET A 152 -14.87 5.48 -3.97
C MET A 152 -15.26 6.97 -3.87
N ASP A 153 -16.08 7.47 -4.81
CA ASP A 153 -16.61 8.84 -4.83
C ASP A 153 -17.78 9.04 -3.85
#